data_AF-A0A178GKR7-F1
#
_entry.id   AF-A0A178GKR7-F1
#
_cell.length_a   1.000
_cell.length_b   1.000
_cell.length_c   1.000
_cell.angle_alpha   90.00
_cell.angle_beta   90.00
_cell.angle_gamma   90.00
#
_symmetry.space_group_name_H-M   'P 1'
#
loop_
_entity.id
_entity.type
_entity.pdbx_description
1 polymer ?
#
loop_
_entity_poly.entity_id
_entity_poly.type
_entity_poly.pdbx_seq_one_letter_code
_entity_poly.pdbx_strand_id
1 'polypeptide(L)'
;MALGGCKPQEKVHILREGEIVTWKQNPNLIVKAKLGPRRKHIPDQFDNEFYRPEREHYLGQFSIDYIPEKFPVITQEEANNLPMPDSNRQLEFYLTLNREKIEVTDSFAPDHRDQVRVRIKGLSLEMRENNTDTKKVILSNITPKYVKVDSKFKKLGLECYRRIFSDEYLFCYADSNIPKVSGVFLKVNTRGRTPEDGESIEIIGNNYEPNKYGGIWVQWETNLNNWEKWQDIDNAIWRLLDTWNSAPSS
;
A
#
# COMPACT_ATOMS: atom_id res chain seq x y z
N MET A 1 44.99 -28.88 14.40
CA MET A 1 44.77 -27.50 13.90
C MET A 1 43.75 -27.55 12.78
N ALA A 2 42.57 -26.98 12.99
CA ALA A 2 41.70 -26.48 11.93
C ALA A 2 40.71 -25.51 12.61
N LEU A 3 41.14 -24.25 12.73
CA LEU A 3 40.25 -23.16 13.11
C LEU A 3 39.35 -22.87 11.90
N GLY A 4 38.10 -23.31 11.97
CA GLY A 4 37.07 -22.93 11.00
C GLY A 4 36.86 -21.42 11.09
N GLY A 5 37.37 -20.70 10.08
CA GLY A 5 37.18 -19.27 9.98
C GLY A 5 35.70 -18.94 9.75
N CYS A 6 35.07 -18.29 10.73
CA CYS A 6 33.85 -17.52 10.48
C CYS A 6 34.16 -16.50 9.40
N LYS A 7 33.56 -16.65 8.22
CA LYS A 7 33.55 -15.58 7.22
C LYS A 7 32.86 -14.37 7.86
N PRO A 8 33.47 -13.17 7.85
CA PRO A 8 32.77 -11.98 8.27
C PRO A 8 31.52 -11.81 7.40
N GLN A 9 30.34 -11.78 8.02
CA GLN A 9 29.12 -11.36 7.34
C GLN A 9 29.40 -9.98 6.72
N GLU A 10 29.23 -9.85 5.41
CA GLU A 10 29.25 -8.56 4.75
C GLU A 10 28.29 -7.63 5.50
N LYS A 11 28.77 -6.45 5.87
CA LYS A 11 27.92 -5.43 6.49
C LYS A 11 26.87 -5.03 5.46
N VAL A 12 25.62 -5.41 5.71
CA VAL A 12 24.47 -5.01 4.88
C VAL A 12 24.40 -3.49 4.87
N HIS A 13 24.49 -2.87 3.68
CA HIS A 13 24.30 -1.43 3.53
C HIS A 13 22.84 -1.10 3.81
N ILE A 14 22.61 -0.31 4.85
CA ILE A 14 21.28 0.14 5.22
C ILE A 14 20.99 1.43 4.46
N LEU A 15 20.01 1.35 3.56
CA LEU A 15 19.58 2.48 2.74
C LEU A 15 19.05 3.64 3.60
N ARG A 16 19.43 4.87 3.24
CA ARG A 16 19.13 6.09 4.02
C ARG A 16 18.16 7.02 3.31
N GLU A 17 17.52 7.90 4.08
CA GLU A 17 16.72 8.98 3.54
C GLU A 17 17.53 9.80 2.51
N GLY A 18 16.89 10.15 1.40
CA GLY A 18 17.49 10.89 0.29
C GLY A 18 18.23 10.04 -0.74
N GLU A 19 18.58 8.78 -0.42
CA GLU A 19 19.17 7.87 -1.41
C GLU A 19 18.17 7.52 -2.51
N ILE A 20 18.66 7.35 -3.74
CA ILE A 20 17.84 6.95 -4.89
C ILE A 20 17.87 5.43 -5.00
N VAL A 21 16.69 4.82 -5.06
CA VAL A 21 16.51 3.38 -5.27
C VAL A 21 15.89 3.10 -6.62
N THR A 22 16.12 1.91 -7.15
CA THR A 22 15.39 1.37 -8.31
C THR A 22 14.94 -0.05 -7.98
N TRP A 23 13.65 -0.23 -7.74
CA TRP A 23 13.05 -1.49 -7.28
C TRP A 23 11.99 -1.98 -8.24
N LYS A 24 12.15 -3.21 -8.74
CA LYS A 24 11.18 -3.86 -9.62
C LYS A 24 10.14 -4.57 -8.77
N GLN A 25 8.86 -4.24 -8.95
CA GLN A 25 7.75 -5.01 -8.37
C GLN A 25 7.22 -6.04 -9.37
N ASN A 26 7.13 -5.62 -10.64
CA ASN A 26 6.82 -6.46 -11.78
C ASN A 26 7.36 -5.77 -13.06
N PRO A 27 7.27 -6.38 -14.26
CA PRO A 27 7.82 -5.78 -15.48
C PRO A 27 7.23 -4.41 -15.85
N ASN A 28 6.03 -4.10 -15.39
CA ASN A 28 5.30 -2.86 -15.67
C ASN A 28 5.25 -1.89 -14.47
N LEU A 29 5.81 -2.27 -13.32
CA LEU A 29 5.96 -1.42 -12.14
C LEU A 29 7.40 -1.51 -11.62
N ILE A 30 8.20 -0.52 -12.01
CA ILE A 30 9.57 -0.35 -11.55
C ILE A 30 9.66 1.02 -10.89
N VAL A 31 9.87 1.02 -9.59
CA VAL A 31 9.92 2.22 -8.77
C VAL A 31 11.31 2.79 -8.81
N LYS A 32 11.47 4.03 -9.29
CA LYS A 32 12.69 4.82 -9.12
C LYS A 32 12.34 6.09 -8.36
N ALA A 33 12.89 6.23 -7.17
CA ALA A 33 12.48 7.27 -6.23
C ALA A 33 13.60 7.61 -5.24
N LYS A 34 13.55 8.83 -4.69
CA LYS A 34 14.30 9.20 -3.48
C LYS A 34 13.57 8.62 -2.26
N LEU A 35 14.31 7.96 -1.38
CA LEU A 35 13.78 7.44 -0.13
C LEU A 35 13.41 8.59 0.81
N GLY A 36 12.23 8.47 1.44
CA GLY A 36 11.83 9.29 2.57
C GLY A 36 12.42 8.78 3.89
N PRO A 37 11.97 9.36 5.02
CA PRO A 37 12.37 8.93 6.35
C PRO A 37 12.12 7.42 6.57
N ARG A 38 13.11 6.74 7.15
CA ARG A 38 13.00 5.33 7.53
C ARG A 38 12.11 5.20 8.77
N ARG A 39 11.36 4.11 8.83
CA ARG A 39 10.64 3.71 10.05
C ARG A 39 11.62 3.14 11.07
N LYS A 40 11.24 3.18 12.34
CA LYS A 40 11.96 2.58 13.45
C LYS A 40 11.56 1.11 13.60
N HIS A 41 12.55 0.26 13.83
CA HIS A 41 12.33 -1.14 14.13
C HIS A 41 11.80 -1.31 15.55
N ILE A 42 10.77 -2.12 15.73
CA ILE A 42 10.39 -2.69 17.01
C ILE A 42 11.08 -4.06 17.13
N PRO A 43 12.05 -4.23 18.04
CA PRO A 43 12.73 -5.51 18.24
C PRO A 43 11.77 -6.67 18.51
N ASP A 44 12.18 -7.89 18.15
CA ASP A 44 11.41 -9.14 18.20
C ASP A 44 10.28 -9.25 17.16
N GLN A 45 10.09 -8.24 16.32
CA GLN A 45 9.13 -8.22 15.23
C GLN A 45 9.86 -8.02 13.90
N PHE A 46 10.13 -9.11 13.18
CA PHE A 46 10.73 -9.12 11.84
C PHE A 46 12.23 -8.76 11.75
N ASP A 47 12.98 -8.95 12.83
CA ASP A 47 14.42 -8.65 12.94
C ASP A 47 15.27 -9.25 11.82
N ASN A 48 14.86 -10.40 11.30
CA ASN A 48 15.56 -11.11 10.22
C ASN A 48 15.33 -10.50 8.82
N GLU A 49 14.42 -9.52 8.69
CA GLU A 49 13.99 -8.94 7.41
C GLU A 49 14.19 -7.41 7.37
N PHE A 50 14.32 -6.75 8.52
CA PHE A 50 14.47 -5.31 8.59
C PHE A 50 15.80 -4.82 8.02
N TYR A 51 15.80 -3.70 7.29
CA TYR A 51 16.96 -3.11 6.63
C TYR A 51 17.64 -3.96 5.55
N ARG A 52 16.91 -4.92 4.98
CA ARG A 52 17.40 -5.74 3.86
C ARG A 52 16.77 -5.27 2.54
N PRO A 53 17.53 -4.60 1.65
CA PRO A 53 16.99 -4.05 0.40
C PRO A 53 16.28 -5.08 -0.48
N GLU A 54 16.72 -6.35 -0.44
CA GLU A 54 16.14 -7.47 -1.19
C GLU A 54 14.81 -7.99 -0.60
N ARG A 55 14.49 -7.59 0.63
CA ARG A 55 13.27 -8.03 1.36
C ARG A 55 12.33 -6.89 1.73
N GLU A 56 12.84 -5.66 1.83
CA GLU A 56 12.10 -4.51 2.32
C GLU A 56 12.08 -3.37 1.30
N HIS A 57 11.03 -3.33 0.48
CA HIS A 57 10.74 -2.23 -0.44
C HIS A 57 9.96 -1.10 0.26
N TYR A 58 10.49 -0.61 1.39
CA TYR A 58 9.92 0.52 2.12
C TYR A 58 10.46 1.86 1.60
N LEU A 59 9.64 2.64 0.91
CA LEU A 59 10.04 3.91 0.31
C LEU A 59 10.16 5.07 1.31
N GLY A 60 9.50 4.98 2.45
CA GLY A 60 9.47 6.05 3.45
C GLY A 60 8.08 6.60 3.70
N GLN A 61 8.08 7.73 4.39
CA GLN A 61 6.89 8.48 4.77
C GLN A 61 6.84 9.80 4.00
N PHE A 62 5.67 10.13 3.45
CA PHE A 62 5.48 11.31 2.62
C PHE A 62 4.23 12.07 3.05
N SER A 63 4.24 13.40 2.94
CA SER A 63 3.00 14.17 3.09
C SER A 63 2.01 13.84 1.98
N ILE A 64 0.70 13.92 2.26
CA ILE A 64 -0.33 13.68 1.24
C ILE A 64 -0.24 14.64 0.04
N ASP A 65 0.36 15.82 0.23
CA ASP A 65 0.64 16.81 -0.81
C ASP A 65 2.07 16.72 -1.37
N TYR A 66 2.84 15.68 -1.03
CA TYR A 66 4.19 15.48 -1.54
C TYR A 66 4.21 15.35 -3.06
N ILE A 67 5.12 16.12 -3.68
CA ILE A 67 5.41 16.07 -5.11
C ILE A 67 6.80 15.42 -5.26
N PRO A 68 6.87 14.15 -5.68
CA PRO A 68 8.14 13.46 -5.88
C PRO A 68 8.87 13.98 -7.11
N GLU A 69 10.20 13.85 -7.09
CA GLU A 69 11.01 13.98 -8.29
C GLU A 69 10.67 12.86 -9.28
N LYS A 70 10.46 13.25 -10.55
CA LYS A 70 10.25 12.29 -11.64
C LYS A 70 11.58 11.90 -12.25
N PHE A 71 11.92 10.63 -12.18
CA PHE A 71 13.11 10.10 -12.82
C PHE A 71 12.84 9.66 -14.27
N PRO A 72 13.86 9.64 -15.15
CA PRO A 72 13.73 9.04 -16.46
C PRO A 72 13.39 7.56 -16.38
N VAL A 73 12.58 7.11 -17.33
CA VAL A 73 12.31 5.70 -17.59
C VAL A 73 13.63 4.95 -17.83
N ILE A 74 13.76 3.76 -17.26
CA ILE A 74 14.95 2.92 -17.45
C ILE A 74 14.84 2.12 -18.76
N THR A 75 15.97 1.65 -19.26
CA THR A 75 16.02 0.79 -20.44
C THR A 75 15.43 -0.59 -20.18
N GLN A 76 15.03 -1.29 -21.25
CA GLN A 76 14.54 -2.66 -21.15
C GLN A 76 15.62 -3.62 -20.60
N GLU A 77 16.89 -3.39 -20.95
CA GLU A 77 18.02 -4.18 -20.44
C GLU A 77 18.19 -4.00 -18.93
N GLU A 78 18.20 -2.76 -18.44
CA GLU A 78 18.23 -2.47 -17.01
C GLU A 78 17.04 -3.11 -16.29
N ALA A 79 15.83 -2.97 -16.84
CA ALA A 79 14.61 -3.55 -16.28
C ALA A 79 14.67 -5.08 -16.17
N ASN A 80 15.28 -5.75 -17.15
CA ASN A 80 15.43 -7.20 -17.17
C ASN A 80 16.43 -7.70 -16.11
N ASN A 81 17.47 -6.90 -15.83
CA ASN A 81 18.53 -7.25 -14.87
C ASN A 81 18.17 -6.93 -13.41
N LEU A 82 17.11 -6.15 -13.16
CA LEU A 82 16.64 -5.88 -11.79
C LEU A 82 16.03 -7.13 -11.15
N PRO A 83 16.37 -7.42 -9.88
CA PRO A 83 15.81 -8.55 -9.15
C PRO A 83 14.31 -8.34 -8.89
N MET A 84 13.56 -9.43 -8.90
CA MET A 84 12.19 -9.47 -8.36
C MET A 84 12.25 -9.51 -6.82
N PRO A 85 11.20 -9.04 -6.12
CA PRO A 85 11.14 -9.21 -4.67
C PRO A 85 11.10 -10.70 -4.30
N ASP A 86 11.72 -11.09 -3.17
CA ASP A 86 11.82 -12.47 -2.63
C ASP A 86 10.47 -13.14 -2.24
N SER A 87 9.35 -12.57 -2.68
CA SER A 87 7.94 -12.91 -2.41
C SER A 87 7.43 -12.52 -1.02
N ASN A 88 6.13 -12.15 -0.99
CA ASN A 88 5.34 -11.65 0.15
C ASN A 88 5.63 -10.25 0.71
N ARG A 89 6.67 -9.54 0.28
CA ARG A 89 6.84 -8.12 0.64
C ARG A 89 6.78 -7.21 -0.58
N GLN A 90 6.00 -6.18 -0.36
CA GLN A 90 5.33 -5.32 -1.31
C GLN A 90 6.00 -3.96 -1.24
N LEU A 91 5.90 -3.18 -2.32
CA LEU A 91 6.20 -1.76 -2.18
C LEU A 91 5.34 -1.19 -1.05
N GLU A 92 5.96 -0.62 -0.04
CA GLU A 92 5.28 -0.03 1.10
C GLU A 92 5.75 1.41 1.30
N PHE A 93 4.80 2.28 1.63
CA PHE A 93 5.08 3.65 2.05
C PHE A 93 3.95 4.13 2.96
N TYR A 94 4.21 5.22 3.68
CA TYR A 94 3.17 5.88 4.46
C TYR A 94 2.87 7.26 3.90
N LEU A 95 1.61 7.67 4.04
CA LEU A 95 1.18 9.05 3.87
C LEU A 95 0.90 9.68 5.24
N THR A 96 1.26 10.95 5.40
CA THR A 96 0.81 11.79 6.51
C THR A 96 -0.21 12.79 6.00
N LEU A 97 -1.39 12.79 6.62
CA LEU A 97 -2.51 13.63 6.20
C LEU A 97 -2.44 15.04 6.78
N ASN A 98 -1.65 15.22 7.83
CA ASN A 98 -1.35 16.49 8.47
C ASN A 98 0.16 16.74 8.43
N ARG A 99 0.59 18.00 8.65
CA ARG A 99 2.01 18.42 8.58
C ARG A 99 2.83 18.05 9.81
N GLU A 100 2.26 17.31 10.75
CA GLU A 100 2.97 16.88 11.94
C GLU A 100 3.98 15.79 11.59
N LYS A 101 5.17 15.90 12.18
CA LYS A 101 6.21 14.88 12.03
C LYS A 101 5.82 13.70 12.91
N ILE A 102 5.45 12.59 12.27
CA ILE A 102 5.04 11.36 12.95
C ILE A 102 6.20 10.37 12.88
N GLU A 103 6.69 9.89 14.03
CA GLU A 103 7.63 8.77 14.06
C GLU A 103 6.88 7.48 13.68
N VAL A 104 7.35 6.81 12.64
CA VAL A 104 6.73 5.58 12.12
C VAL A 104 7.52 4.38 12.58
N THR A 105 6.84 3.29 12.92
CA THR A 105 7.45 2.00 13.23
C THR A 105 7.07 0.94 12.19
N ASP A 106 7.66 -0.24 12.28
CA ASP A 106 7.28 -1.42 11.51
C ASP A 106 6.16 -2.25 12.14
N SER A 107 5.36 -1.65 13.02
CA SER A 107 4.23 -2.30 13.67
C SER A 107 3.12 -2.75 12.71
N PHE A 108 2.21 -3.59 13.21
CA PHE A 108 1.09 -4.13 12.45
C PHE A 108 -0.03 -3.13 12.15
N ALA A 109 0.03 -1.89 12.63
CA ALA A 109 -0.98 -0.85 12.37
C ALA A 109 -0.30 0.50 12.09
N PRO A 110 -1.02 1.51 11.57
CA PRO A 110 -0.55 2.88 11.61
C PRO A 110 -0.26 3.30 13.06
N ASP A 111 0.87 3.95 13.29
CA ASP A 111 1.31 4.41 14.62
C ASP A 111 0.58 5.67 15.09
N HIS A 112 -0.13 6.34 14.17
CA HIS A 112 -0.80 7.60 14.44
C HIS A 112 -2.09 7.73 13.64
N ARG A 113 -3.09 8.39 14.22
CA ARG A 113 -4.40 8.59 13.58
C ARG A 113 -4.32 9.30 12.23
N ASP A 114 -3.36 10.20 12.01
CA ASP A 114 -3.22 10.96 10.75
C ASP A 114 -2.33 10.27 9.71
N GLN A 115 -2.02 8.99 9.94
CA GLN A 115 -1.17 8.20 9.08
C GLN A 115 -2.01 7.25 8.21
N VAL A 116 -1.55 7.05 6.98
CA VAL A 116 -2.07 6.02 6.07
C VAL A 116 -0.93 5.11 5.70
N ARG A 117 -1.06 3.82 5.96
CA ARG A 117 -0.12 2.82 5.47
C ARG A 117 -0.58 2.32 4.11
N VAL A 118 0.32 2.26 3.13
CA VAL A 118 0.02 1.85 1.75
C VAL A 118 0.91 0.70 1.34
N ARG A 119 0.32 -0.37 0.80
CA ARG A 119 1.00 -1.56 0.31
C ARG A 119 0.58 -1.90 -1.11
N ILE A 120 1.55 -2.17 -1.97
CA ILE A 120 1.33 -2.53 -3.38
C ILE A 120 1.72 -3.97 -3.65
N LYS A 121 0.73 -4.78 -4.00
CA LYS A 121 0.88 -6.21 -4.24
C LYS A 121 0.65 -6.52 -5.72
N GLY A 122 1.21 -7.63 -6.19
CA GLY A 122 0.75 -8.23 -7.44
C GLY A 122 -0.62 -8.88 -7.25
N LEU A 123 -1.47 -8.80 -8.26
CA LEU A 123 -2.70 -9.60 -8.28
C LEU A 123 -2.37 -11.10 -8.38
N SER A 124 -3.22 -11.94 -7.79
CA SER A 124 -3.11 -13.39 -7.99
C SER A 124 -3.26 -13.74 -9.47
N LEU A 125 -2.77 -14.92 -9.87
CA LEU A 125 -2.94 -15.40 -11.25
C LEU A 125 -4.42 -15.43 -11.66
N GLU A 126 -5.27 -16.02 -10.81
CA GLU A 126 -6.73 -16.08 -11.02
C GLU A 126 -7.35 -14.69 -11.20
N MET A 127 -6.97 -13.70 -10.38
CA MET A 127 -7.50 -12.34 -10.52
C MET A 127 -7.06 -11.68 -11.82
N ARG A 128 -5.84 -11.95 -12.30
CA ARG A 128 -5.35 -11.44 -13.58
C ARG A 128 -6.06 -12.09 -14.76
N GLU A 129 -6.19 -13.42 -14.74
CA GLU A 129 -6.88 -14.19 -15.78
C GLU A 129 -8.35 -13.80 -15.91
N ASN A 130 -9.03 -13.56 -14.79
CA ASN A 130 -10.44 -13.12 -14.76
C ASN A 130 -10.61 -11.61 -15.00
N ASN A 131 -9.51 -10.87 -15.18
CA ASN A 131 -9.50 -9.41 -15.28
C ASN A 131 -10.31 -8.77 -14.13
N THR A 132 -10.06 -9.24 -12.90
CA THR A 132 -10.81 -8.87 -11.69
C THR A 132 -10.39 -7.48 -11.22
N ASP A 133 -11.25 -6.51 -11.47
CA ASP A 133 -11.09 -5.13 -11.01
C ASP A 133 -11.84 -4.87 -9.68
N THR A 134 -11.65 -3.68 -9.10
CA THR A 134 -12.28 -3.29 -7.84
C THR A 134 -13.80 -3.41 -7.91
N LYS A 135 -14.39 -3.00 -9.03
CA LYS A 135 -15.84 -3.07 -9.25
C LYS A 135 -16.37 -4.49 -9.22
N LYS A 136 -15.70 -5.44 -9.89
CA LYS A 136 -16.05 -6.87 -9.85
C LYS A 136 -15.93 -7.44 -8.44
N VAL A 137 -14.88 -7.07 -7.70
CA VAL A 137 -14.73 -7.49 -6.29
C VAL A 137 -15.89 -7.01 -5.45
N ILE A 138 -16.36 -5.79 -5.65
CA ILE A 138 -17.49 -5.26 -4.89
C ILE A 138 -18.80 -5.93 -5.25
N LEU A 139 -19.08 -6.13 -6.54
CA LEU A 139 -20.30 -6.82 -6.98
C LEU A 139 -20.39 -8.24 -6.41
N SER A 140 -19.25 -8.94 -6.22
CA SER A 140 -19.23 -10.25 -5.57
C SER A 140 -19.40 -10.18 -4.03
N ASN A 141 -19.10 -9.03 -3.42
CA ASN A 141 -19.24 -8.80 -1.98
C ASN A 141 -20.56 -8.13 -1.57
N ILE A 142 -21.26 -7.43 -2.47
CA ILE A 142 -22.61 -6.90 -2.23
C ILE A 142 -23.65 -7.98 -2.56
N THR A 143 -23.68 -9.02 -1.75
CA THR A 143 -24.69 -10.08 -1.84
C THR A 143 -25.36 -10.29 -0.47
N PRO A 144 -26.57 -10.87 -0.41
CA PRO A 144 -27.25 -11.16 0.86
C PRO A 144 -26.42 -12.04 1.82
N LYS A 145 -25.39 -12.72 1.31
CA LYS A 145 -24.44 -13.51 2.10
C LYS A 145 -23.51 -12.64 2.96
N TYR A 146 -23.19 -11.42 2.52
CA TYR A 146 -22.15 -10.58 3.13
C TYR A 146 -22.66 -9.23 3.62
N VAL A 147 -23.70 -8.68 3.00
CA VAL A 147 -24.31 -7.40 3.38
C VAL A 147 -25.84 -7.48 3.49
N LYS A 148 -26.42 -6.57 4.28
CA LYS A 148 -27.85 -6.27 4.28
C LYS A 148 -28.13 -5.43 3.04
N VAL A 149 -28.58 -6.03 1.93
CA VAL A 149 -28.69 -5.33 0.63
C VAL A 149 -29.56 -4.07 0.71
N ASP A 150 -30.66 -4.13 1.46
CA ASP A 150 -31.57 -2.99 1.66
C ASP A 150 -31.01 -1.89 2.59
N SER A 151 -29.83 -2.09 3.18
CA SER A 151 -29.16 -1.08 4.02
C SER A 151 -28.36 -0.06 3.21
N LYS A 152 -28.46 -0.06 1.88
CA LYS A 152 -27.74 0.84 0.98
C LYS A 152 -27.92 2.30 1.38
N PHE A 153 -26.83 3.04 1.53
CA PHE A 153 -26.82 4.48 1.76
C PHE A 153 -25.62 5.16 1.10
N LYS A 154 -25.67 6.49 0.98
CA LYS A 154 -24.53 7.29 0.50
C LYS A 154 -23.86 8.04 1.65
N LYS A 155 -22.54 8.08 1.67
CA LYS A 155 -21.75 8.86 2.63
C LYS A 155 -20.42 9.27 1.99
N LEU A 156 -20.08 10.56 2.05
CA LEU A 156 -18.79 11.09 1.55
C LEU A 156 -18.52 10.72 0.07
N GLY A 157 -19.56 10.67 -0.76
CA GLY A 157 -19.45 10.24 -2.17
C GLY A 157 -19.35 8.72 -2.38
N LEU A 158 -19.30 7.92 -1.31
CA LEU A 158 -19.29 6.45 -1.37
C LEU A 158 -20.71 5.89 -1.26
N GLU A 159 -20.95 4.79 -1.96
CA GLU A 159 -22.10 3.92 -1.77
C GLU A 159 -21.75 2.82 -0.75
N CYS A 160 -22.49 2.77 0.37
CA CYS A 160 -22.18 1.95 1.52
C CYS A 160 -23.32 0.96 1.84
N TYR A 161 -22.93 -0.19 2.39
CA TYR A 161 -23.81 -1.27 2.84
C TYR A 161 -23.36 -1.76 4.21
N ARG A 162 -24.31 -2.03 5.11
CA ARG A 162 -24.04 -2.68 6.39
C ARG A 162 -23.79 -4.17 6.19
N ARG A 163 -22.82 -4.73 6.91
CA ARG A 163 -22.58 -6.18 6.90
C ARG A 163 -23.73 -6.91 7.61
N ILE A 164 -23.98 -8.17 7.23
CA ILE A 164 -25.13 -8.93 7.79
C ILE A 164 -25.00 -9.11 9.30
N PHE A 165 -23.78 -9.35 9.79
CA PHE A 165 -23.50 -9.72 11.18
C PHE A 165 -23.18 -8.54 12.10
N SER A 166 -23.10 -7.31 11.58
CA SER A 166 -22.86 -6.12 12.40
C SER A 166 -23.14 -4.84 11.64
N ASP A 167 -23.85 -3.92 12.30
CA ASP A 167 -24.08 -2.57 11.78
C ASP A 167 -22.85 -1.66 11.93
N GLU A 168 -21.85 -2.08 12.70
CA GLU A 168 -20.59 -1.37 12.90
C GLU A 168 -19.59 -1.63 11.75
N TYR A 169 -19.84 -2.62 10.89
CA TYR A 169 -18.97 -2.92 9.76
C TYR A 169 -19.67 -2.62 8.45
N LEU A 170 -19.01 -1.82 7.62
CA LEU A 170 -19.55 -1.34 6.35
C LEU A 170 -18.65 -1.75 5.20
N PHE A 171 -19.29 -2.05 4.08
CA PHE A 171 -18.67 -2.16 2.77
C PHE A 171 -19.06 -0.92 1.97
N CYS A 172 -18.08 -0.11 1.59
CA CYS A 172 -18.29 1.13 0.85
C CYS A 172 -17.49 1.15 -0.44
N TYR A 173 -18.06 1.72 -1.50
CA TYR A 173 -17.43 1.83 -2.81
C TYR A 173 -17.62 3.21 -3.43
N ALA A 174 -16.62 3.66 -4.17
CA ALA A 174 -16.75 4.71 -5.16
C ALA A 174 -15.88 4.40 -6.38
N ASP A 175 -16.33 4.87 -7.55
CA ASP A 175 -15.49 4.92 -8.75
C ASP A 175 -14.32 5.90 -8.50
N SER A 176 -13.14 5.59 -9.03
CA SER A 176 -11.98 6.48 -8.93
C SER A 176 -12.08 7.56 -10.01
N ASN A 177 -11.61 8.75 -9.69
CA ASN A 177 -11.43 9.83 -10.67
C ASN A 177 -10.11 9.69 -11.45
N ILE A 178 -9.25 8.73 -11.09
CA ILE A 178 -7.98 8.50 -11.77
C ILE A 178 -8.19 7.69 -13.06
N PRO A 179 -7.67 8.15 -14.20
CA PRO A 179 -7.77 7.41 -15.45
C PRO A 179 -7.25 5.98 -15.33
N LYS A 180 -8.04 5.02 -15.84
CA LYS A 180 -7.73 3.58 -15.84
C LYS A 180 -7.65 2.93 -14.45
N VAL A 181 -8.19 3.57 -13.42
CA VAL A 181 -8.42 2.98 -12.10
C VAL A 181 -9.93 2.76 -11.95
N SER A 182 -10.33 1.55 -11.61
CA SER A 182 -11.75 1.17 -11.54
C SER A 182 -12.49 1.81 -10.37
N GLY A 183 -11.85 1.93 -9.21
CA GLY A 183 -12.45 2.49 -8.00
C GLY A 183 -11.76 2.03 -6.74
N VAL A 184 -12.39 2.32 -5.60
CA VAL A 184 -11.88 1.95 -4.27
C VAL A 184 -12.93 1.22 -3.45
N PHE A 185 -12.57 0.06 -2.90
CA PHE A 185 -13.39 -0.71 -1.98
C PHE A 185 -12.93 -0.52 -0.54
N LEU A 186 -13.74 0.15 0.26
CA LEU A 186 -13.49 0.35 1.69
C LEU A 186 -14.22 -0.67 2.54
N LYS A 187 -13.47 -1.33 3.42
CA LYS A 187 -14.00 -2.04 4.59
C LYS A 187 -13.83 -1.11 5.78
N VAL A 188 -14.95 -0.65 6.34
CA VAL A 188 -14.97 0.34 7.42
C VAL A 188 -15.52 -0.31 8.68
N ASN A 189 -14.82 -0.13 9.80
CA ASN A 189 -15.29 -0.45 11.14
C ASN A 189 -15.59 0.86 11.87
N THR A 190 -16.86 1.15 12.11
CA THR A 190 -17.31 2.39 12.74
C THR A 190 -17.29 2.34 14.27
N ARG A 191 -16.88 1.22 14.86
CA ARG A 191 -16.94 1.06 16.31
C ARG A 191 -15.94 1.94 17.05
N GLY A 192 -14.86 2.41 16.44
CA GLY A 192 -13.82 3.07 17.25
C GLY A 192 -13.20 2.05 18.18
N ARG A 193 -12.34 1.13 17.71
CA ARG A 193 -11.53 0.43 18.72
C ARG A 193 -10.55 1.47 19.23
N THR A 194 -10.61 1.77 20.53
CA THR A 194 -9.47 2.27 21.28
C THR A 194 -8.79 1.02 21.84
N PRO A 195 -7.77 0.43 21.17
CA PRO A 195 -6.94 -0.56 21.83
C PRO A 195 -6.35 0.08 23.10
N GLU A 196 -6.28 -0.68 24.18
CA GLU A 196 -5.57 -0.28 25.39
C GLU A 196 -4.07 -0.03 25.09
N ASP A 197 -3.54 -0.59 24.00
CA ASP A 197 -2.21 -0.32 23.45
C ASP A 197 -2.26 -0.22 21.89
N GLY A 198 -2.24 1.01 21.35
CA GLY A 198 -2.10 1.29 19.91
C GLY A 198 -3.35 1.89 19.23
N GLU A 199 -3.18 2.46 18.03
CA GLU A 199 -4.29 2.93 17.19
C GLU A 199 -4.89 1.74 16.40
N SER A 200 -6.22 1.66 16.29
CA SER A 200 -6.86 0.57 15.53
C SER A 200 -6.94 0.88 14.03
N ILE A 201 -6.76 -0.16 13.20
CA ILE A 201 -7.09 -0.08 11.77
C ILE A 201 -8.61 -0.15 11.64
N GLU A 202 -9.21 0.96 11.24
CA GLU A 202 -10.66 1.07 11.13
C GLU A 202 -11.13 1.13 9.70
N ILE A 203 -10.28 1.62 8.79
CA ILE A 203 -10.56 1.66 7.36
C ILE A 203 -9.46 0.89 6.64
N ILE A 204 -9.88 -0.07 5.81
CA ILE A 204 -9.03 -0.75 4.84
C ILE A 204 -9.58 -0.45 3.45
N GLY A 205 -8.87 0.37 2.68
CA GLY A 205 -9.14 0.60 1.27
C GLY A 205 -8.40 -0.38 0.37
N ASN A 206 -9.06 -0.82 -0.70
CA ASN A 206 -8.50 -1.73 -1.66
C ASN A 206 -8.84 -1.28 -3.08
N ASN A 207 -7.83 -1.25 -3.95
CA ASN A 207 -7.98 -1.08 -5.39
C ASN A 207 -7.33 -2.27 -6.08
N TYR A 208 -8.08 -2.97 -6.93
CA TYR A 208 -7.63 -4.10 -7.74
C TYR A 208 -7.64 -3.66 -9.19
N GLU A 209 -6.46 -3.52 -9.79
CA GLU A 209 -6.30 -2.88 -11.10
C GLU A 209 -5.56 -3.81 -12.06
N PRO A 210 -6.25 -4.76 -12.72
CA PRO A 210 -5.66 -5.76 -13.60
C PRO A 210 -5.00 -5.14 -14.86
N ASN A 211 -5.48 -3.97 -15.29
CA ASN A 211 -5.04 -3.30 -16.51
C ASN A 211 -4.06 -2.14 -16.28
N LYS A 212 -3.68 -1.89 -15.02
CA LYS A 212 -2.70 -0.86 -14.65
C LYS A 212 -1.47 -1.55 -14.05
N TYR A 213 -0.28 -1.14 -14.48
CA TYR A 213 1.00 -1.64 -13.95
C TYR A 213 1.15 -3.17 -13.95
N GLY A 214 0.66 -3.84 -15.00
CA GLY A 214 0.79 -5.30 -15.12
C GLY A 214 -0.09 -6.10 -14.14
N GLY A 215 -1.06 -5.45 -13.50
CA GLY A 215 -2.01 -6.06 -12.57
C GLY A 215 -1.57 -5.94 -11.12
N ILE A 216 -2.03 -4.88 -10.45
CA ILE A 216 -1.68 -4.61 -9.06
C ILE A 216 -2.90 -4.55 -8.12
N TRP A 217 -2.63 -4.82 -6.85
CA TRP A 217 -3.54 -4.57 -5.73
C TRP A 217 -2.92 -3.52 -4.81
N VAL A 218 -3.57 -2.36 -4.73
CA VAL A 218 -3.25 -1.32 -3.75
C VAL A 218 -4.11 -1.57 -2.52
N GLN A 219 -3.48 -1.75 -1.37
CA GLN A 219 -4.15 -1.78 -0.08
C GLN A 219 -3.68 -0.60 0.76
N TRP A 220 -4.60 0.15 1.34
CA TRP A 220 -4.27 1.21 2.29
C TRP A 220 -5.10 1.14 3.56
N GLU A 221 -4.52 1.56 4.67
CA GLU A 221 -5.07 1.38 6.01
C GLU A 221 -4.92 2.67 6.81
N THR A 222 -5.98 3.09 7.50
CA THR A 222 -6.00 4.33 8.29
C THR A 222 -7.08 4.31 9.37
N ASN A 223 -7.08 5.35 10.21
CA ASN A 223 -8.06 5.60 11.27
C ASN A 223 -9.39 6.15 10.70
N LEU A 224 -10.50 5.88 11.39
CA LEU A 224 -11.85 6.27 10.99
C LEU A 224 -12.02 7.79 10.82
N ASN A 225 -11.27 8.59 11.58
CA ASN A 225 -11.27 10.06 11.49
C ASN A 225 -10.86 10.58 10.11
N ASN A 226 -10.16 9.77 9.30
CA ASN A 226 -9.71 10.16 7.97
C ASN A 226 -10.68 9.74 6.87
N TRP A 227 -11.87 9.23 7.20
CA TRP A 227 -12.81 8.75 6.19
C TRP A 227 -13.14 9.84 5.16
N GLU A 228 -13.34 11.09 5.59
CA GLU A 228 -13.62 12.20 4.67
C GLU A 228 -12.50 12.46 3.65
N LYS A 229 -11.27 12.06 3.96
CA LYS A 229 -10.08 12.22 3.12
C LYS A 229 -9.84 11.04 2.18
N TRP A 230 -10.75 10.06 2.08
CA TRP A 230 -10.53 8.83 1.29
C TRP A 230 -10.15 9.13 -0.16
N GLN A 231 -10.76 10.15 -0.77
CA GLN A 231 -10.50 10.51 -2.16
C GLN A 231 -9.13 11.16 -2.33
N ASP A 232 -8.71 11.99 -1.38
CA ASP A 232 -7.37 12.59 -1.37
C ASP A 232 -6.29 11.51 -1.20
N ILE A 233 -6.56 10.50 -0.37
CA ILE A 233 -5.69 9.33 -0.18
C ILE A 233 -5.55 8.56 -1.50
N ASP A 234 -6.67 8.22 -2.16
CA ASP A 234 -6.66 7.53 -3.46
C ASP A 234 -5.85 8.34 -4.49
N ASN A 235 -6.17 9.63 -4.63
CA ASN A 235 -5.46 10.55 -5.53
C ASN A 235 -3.96 10.60 -5.27
N ALA A 236 -3.54 10.70 -4.01
CA ALA A 236 -2.13 10.79 -3.63
C ALA A 236 -1.39 9.50 -3.95
N ILE A 237 -1.98 8.34 -3.62
CA ILE A 237 -1.36 7.03 -3.92
C ILE A 237 -1.10 6.91 -5.42
N TRP A 238 -2.12 7.17 -6.24
CA TRP A 238 -1.99 7.06 -7.69
C TRP A 238 -1.00 8.07 -8.28
N ARG A 239 -1.02 9.32 -7.81
CA ARG A 239 -0.04 10.34 -8.23
C ARG A 239 1.40 9.91 -7.96
N LEU A 240 1.66 9.36 -6.77
CA LEU A 240 2.98 8.90 -6.38
C LEU A 240 3.42 7.70 -7.23
N LEU A 241 2.56 6.69 -7.41
CA LEU A 241 2.85 5.53 -8.25
C LEU A 241 3.11 5.93 -9.70
N ASP A 242 2.30 6.83 -10.27
CA ASP A 242 2.46 7.34 -11.62
C ASP A 242 3.78 8.12 -11.80
N THR A 243 4.26 8.79 -10.76
CA THR A 243 5.52 9.55 -10.83
C THR A 243 6.75 8.69 -10.58
N TRP A 244 6.67 7.72 -9.66
CA TRP A 244 7.77 6.82 -9.34
C TRP A 244 7.98 5.72 -10.38
N ASN A 245 6.95 5.37 -11.16
CA ASN A 245 7.07 4.33 -12.16
C ASN A 245 8.03 4.75 -13.29
N SER A 246 9.13 4.04 -13.40
CA SER A 246 10.18 4.20 -14.41
C SER A 246 10.29 2.96 -15.31
N ALA A 247 9.29 2.07 -15.30
CA ALA A 247 9.27 0.91 -16.18
C ALA A 247 9.29 1.35 -17.67
N PRO A 248 10.04 0.65 -18.54
CA PRO A 248 10.00 0.90 -19.99
C PRO A 248 8.58 0.71 -20.53
N SER A 249 8.24 1.50 -21.56
CA SER A 249 6.99 1.28 -22.28
C SER A 249 7.03 -0.10 -22.95
N SER A 250 5.97 -0.87 -22.73
CA SER A 250 5.78 -2.20 -23.32
C SER A 250 5.46 -2.09 -24.81
#